data_AF-A0A172XWS6-F1
#
_entry.id   AF-A0A172XWS6-F1
#
_cell.length_a   1.000
_cell.length_b   1.000
_cell.length_c   1.000
_cell.angle_alpha   90.00
_cell.angle_beta   90.00
_cell.angle_gamma   90.00
#
_symmetry.space_group_name_H-M   'P 1'
#
loop_
_entity.id
_entity.type
_entity.pdbx_description
1 polymer ?
#
loop_
_entity_poly.entity_id
_entity_poly.type
_entity_poly.pdbx_seq_one_letter_code
_entity_poly.pdbx_strand_id
1 'polypeptide(L)'
;MFEITIQMLPFLMFFSLGIALFHTVILTGLLELKIKPTWIMFIIDPLIIALGYYFFPHQSGFIFIGLFISVFLLAIITMITKGIESIYDSFRKARQEKKPVWKIILGGFGILFVYLGFFYFGIYSIFIILFIIILSSILPSNKNRFFFYQRNLPTSKIKSVAIGLAEICGKAKAIEPVFSSYSTTKYVGYIYTVDEITESRDDDGKTSKSYREIKRQIGFNNFLLEDDSGSIEVVPDKIEWISFWPATEIEAGPTVSRIYFR
;
A
#
# COMPACT_ATOMS: atom_id res chain seq x y z
N MET A 1 36.38 -6.73 27.40
CA MET A 1 34.94 -6.46 27.61
C MET A 1 34.65 -5.13 26.93
N PHE A 2 33.57 -4.97 26.16
CA PHE A 2 33.31 -3.69 25.47
C PHE A 2 32.75 -2.70 26.49
N GLU A 3 33.59 -1.75 26.91
CA GLU A 3 33.27 -0.72 27.91
C GLU A 3 33.08 0.62 27.21
N ILE A 4 31.99 1.33 27.54
CA ILE A 4 31.75 2.67 27.03
C ILE A 4 32.63 3.63 27.83
N THR A 5 33.48 4.40 27.15
CA THR A 5 34.23 5.49 27.81
C THR A 5 33.36 6.74 27.95
N ILE A 6 33.73 7.64 28.87
CA ILE A 6 33.01 8.92 29.07
C ILE A 6 32.91 9.75 27.78
N GLN A 7 33.88 9.63 26.88
CA GLN A 7 33.90 10.32 25.58
C GLN A 7 32.90 9.68 24.58
N MET A 8 32.71 8.36 24.66
CA MET A 8 31.78 7.62 23.79
C MET A 8 30.32 7.75 24.25
N LEU A 9 30.09 7.94 25.55
CA LEU A 9 28.75 8.00 26.13
C LEU A 9 27.80 9.00 25.43
N PRO A 10 28.13 10.30 25.26
CA PRO A 10 27.22 11.24 24.59
C PRO A 10 26.98 10.87 23.12
N PHE A 11 27.98 10.30 22.44
CA PHE A 11 27.84 9.85 21.05
C PHE A 11 26.88 8.65 20.95
N LEU A 12 26.99 7.67 21.84
CA LEU A 12 26.13 6.49 21.85
C LEU A 12 24.70 6.82 22.28
N MET A 13 24.51 7.76 23.22
CA MET A 13 23.19 8.30 23.57
C MET A 13 22.53 9.04 22.41
N PHE A 14 23.30 9.77 21.59
CA PHE A 14 22.78 10.38 20.38
C PHE A 14 22.45 9.32 19.32
N PHE A 15 23.33 8.34 19.12
CA PHE A 15 23.10 7.25 18.17
C PHE A 15 21.86 6.42 18.52
N SER A 16 21.58 6.22 19.81
CA SER A 16 20.38 5.51 20.25
C SER A 16 19.08 6.22 19.95
N LEU A 17 19.10 7.51 19.57
CA LEU A 17 17.91 8.16 19.00
C LEU A 17 17.52 7.55 17.65
N GLY A 18 18.51 7.10 16.85
CA GLY A 18 18.26 6.34 15.63
C GLY A 18 17.66 4.97 15.93
N ILE A 19 18.17 4.28 16.96
CA ILE A 19 17.61 3.01 17.44
C ILE A 19 16.16 3.21 17.93
N ALA A 20 15.92 4.27 18.71
CA ALA A 20 14.60 4.64 19.21
C ALA A 20 13.60 4.90 18.09
N LEU A 21 14.02 5.53 17.00
CA LEU A 21 13.16 5.71 15.82
C LEU A 21 12.67 4.37 15.28
N PHE A 22 13.54 3.39 15.12
CA PHE A 22 13.14 2.06 14.65
C PHE A 22 12.25 1.34 15.66
N HIS A 23 12.57 1.41 16.96
CA HIS A 23 11.69 0.86 18.00
C HIS A 23 10.29 1.48 17.96
N THR A 24 10.19 2.81 17.85
CA THR A 24 8.89 3.49 17.72
C THR A 24 8.15 3.02 16.46
N VAL A 25 8.80 3.02 15.29
CA VAL A 25 8.16 2.59 14.03
C VAL A 25 7.67 1.14 14.10
N ILE A 26 8.44 0.24 14.71
CA ILE A 26 8.04 -1.17 14.84
C ILE A 26 6.89 -1.30 15.83
N LEU A 27 6.98 -0.66 17.01
CA LEU A 27 5.97 -0.81 18.06
C LEU A 27 4.63 -0.17 17.65
N THR A 28 4.64 1.03 17.08
CA THR A 28 3.41 1.75 16.73
C THR A 28 2.92 1.41 15.33
N GLY A 29 3.83 1.23 14.37
CA GLY A 29 3.48 0.97 12.97
C GLY A 29 3.21 -0.49 12.66
N LEU A 30 4.05 -1.41 13.14
CA LEU A 30 3.95 -2.84 12.80
C LEU A 30 3.18 -3.65 13.86
N LEU A 31 3.39 -3.36 15.14
CA LEU A 31 2.69 -4.02 16.27
C LEU A 31 1.39 -3.30 16.67
N GLU A 32 1.10 -2.12 16.09
CA GLU A 32 -0.09 -1.31 16.38
C GLU A 32 -0.30 -1.02 17.89
N LEU A 33 0.80 -1.00 18.67
CA LEU A 33 0.73 -0.69 20.09
C LEU A 33 0.46 0.80 20.28
N LYS A 34 -0.57 1.11 21.07
CA LYS A 34 -0.96 2.47 21.43
C LYS A 34 -0.03 3.05 22.51
N ILE A 35 1.23 3.28 22.14
CA ILE A 35 2.23 3.87 23.03
C ILE A 35 2.07 5.39 23.00
N LYS A 36 1.57 5.94 24.11
CA LYS A 36 1.49 7.38 24.36
C LYS A 36 2.45 7.79 25.48
N PRO A 37 3.27 8.82 25.29
CA PRO A 37 3.53 9.53 24.04
C PRO A 37 4.40 8.69 23.07
N THR A 38 4.24 8.90 21.75
CA THR A 38 5.00 8.17 20.72
C THR A 38 6.50 8.45 20.74
N TRP A 39 6.93 9.56 21.36
CA TRP A 39 8.33 9.91 21.53
C TRP A 39 9.01 9.23 22.73
N ILE A 40 8.32 8.39 23.48
CA ILE A 40 8.86 7.82 24.74
C ILE A 40 10.15 7.03 24.53
N MET A 41 10.30 6.32 23.40
CA MET A 41 11.52 5.55 23.11
C MET A 41 12.75 6.46 22.94
N PHE A 42 12.57 7.71 22.50
CA PHE A 42 13.67 8.68 22.39
C PHE A 42 14.20 9.15 23.74
N ILE A 43 13.48 8.88 24.83
CA ILE A 43 13.98 9.06 26.20
C ILE A 43 14.50 7.74 26.75
N ILE A 44 13.73 6.66 26.57
CA ILE A 44 14.05 5.34 27.14
C ILE A 44 15.40 4.83 26.63
N ASP A 45 15.65 4.84 25.32
CA ASP A 45 16.86 4.20 24.77
C ASP A 45 18.15 4.93 25.20
N PRO A 46 18.27 6.28 25.12
CA PRO A 46 19.42 6.99 25.69
C PRO A 46 19.54 6.82 27.21
N LEU A 47 18.43 6.76 27.94
CA LEU A 47 18.43 6.57 29.38
C LEU A 47 18.95 5.18 29.76
N ILE A 48 18.58 4.13 29.04
CA ILE A 48 19.11 2.77 29.25
C ILE A 48 20.62 2.74 29.08
N ILE A 49 21.16 3.46 28.09
CA ILE A 49 22.62 3.57 27.90
C ILE A 49 23.28 4.33 29.04
N ALA A 50 22.71 5.45 29.48
CA ALA A 50 23.23 6.24 30.58
C ALA A 50 23.24 5.47 31.91
N LEU A 51 22.13 4.79 32.22
CA LEU A 51 22.03 3.93 33.40
C LEU A 51 22.97 2.73 33.28
N GLY A 52 23.09 2.13 32.10
CA GLY A 52 24.01 1.03 31.83
C GLY A 52 25.47 1.41 32.06
N TYR A 53 25.87 2.60 31.64
CA TYR A 53 27.20 3.15 31.93
C TYR A 53 27.42 3.36 33.44
N TYR A 54 26.44 3.92 34.14
CA TYR A 54 26.60 4.26 35.57
C TYR A 54 26.59 3.03 36.48
N PHE A 55 25.66 2.10 36.28
CA PHE A 55 25.49 0.93 37.15
C PHE A 55 26.35 -0.26 36.72
N PHE A 56 26.65 -0.41 35.43
CA PHE A 56 27.34 -1.57 34.87
C PHE A 56 28.46 -1.15 33.89
N PRO A 57 29.46 -0.35 34.33
CA PRO A 57 30.47 0.23 33.45
C PRO A 57 31.20 -0.83 32.61
N HIS A 58 31.58 -1.95 33.22
CA HIS A 58 32.29 -3.07 32.55
C HIS A 58 31.46 -3.80 31.48
N GLN A 59 30.13 -3.67 31.51
CA GLN A 59 29.18 -4.34 30.61
C GLN A 59 28.41 -3.36 29.72
N SER A 60 28.60 -2.06 29.90
CA SER A 60 27.84 -0.99 29.28
C SER A 60 27.79 -1.07 27.75
N GLY A 61 28.86 -1.54 27.11
CA GLY A 61 28.89 -1.73 25.67
C GLY A 61 27.98 -2.86 25.17
N PHE A 62 27.80 -3.94 25.96
CA PHE A 62 26.85 -5.00 25.62
C PHE A 62 25.41 -4.53 25.72
N ILE A 63 25.11 -3.57 26.61
CA ILE A 63 23.78 -2.97 26.72
C ILE A 63 23.44 -2.22 25.42
N PHE A 64 24.39 -1.45 24.88
CA PHE A 64 24.22 -0.79 23.59
C PHE A 64 24.00 -1.79 22.44
N ILE A 65 24.83 -2.84 22.36
CA ILE A 65 24.68 -3.89 21.34
C ILE A 65 23.33 -4.60 21.47
N GLY A 66 22.88 -4.87 22.71
CA GLY A 66 21.58 -5.46 23.00
C GLY A 66 20.42 -4.60 22.51
N LEU A 67 20.47 -3.29 22.76
CA LEU A 67 19.50 -2.32 22.25
C LEU A 67 19.47 -2.26 20.72
N PHE A 68 20.62 -2.40 20.07
CA PHE A 68 20.67 -2.46 18.61
C PHE A 68 20.05 -3.75 18.07
N ILE A 69 20.37 -4.89 18.69
CA ILE A 69 19.85 -6.21 18.30
C ILE A 69 18.33 -6.31 18.53
N SER A 70 17.79 -5.66 19.57
CA SER A 70 16.35 -5.72 19.87
C SER A 70 15.49 -5.17 18.74
N VAL A 71 15.97 -4.19 17.98
CA VAL A 71 15.27 -3.68 16.78
C VAL A 71 15.02 -4.81 15.78
N PHE A 72 16.05 -5.61 15.48
CA PHE A 72 15.93 -6.70 14.52
C PHE A 72 15.06 -7.84 15.06
N LEU A 73 15.18 -8.17 16.35
CA LEU A 73 14.35 -9.19 16.97
C LEU A 73 12.87 -8.81 16.93
N LEU A 74 12.53 -7.57 17.29
CA LEU A 74 11.15 -7.07 17.22
C LEU A 74 10.62 -7.05 15.78
N ALA A 75 11.44 -6.63 14.82
CA ALA A 75 11.05 -6.64 13.41
C ALA A 75 10.76 -8.07 12.89
N ILE A 76 11.63 -9.03 13.21
CA ILE A 76 11.46 -10.44 12.82
C ILE A 76 10.21 -11.04 13.46
N ILE A 77 10.04 -10.86 14.77
CA ILE A 77 8.86 -11.36 15.50
C ILE A 77 7.59 -10.82 14.86
N THR A 78 7.54 -9.51 14.59
CA THR A 78 6.35 -8.88 14.02
C THR A 78 6.08 -9.33 12.58
N MET A 79 7.12 -9.51 11.78
CA MET A 79 6.99 -10.03 10.42
C MET A 79 6.41 -11.46 10.43
N ILE A 80 6.85 -12.30 11.37
CA ILE A 80 6.34 -13.68 11.52
C ILE A 80 4.87 -13.67 11.93
N THR A 81 4.50 -12.89 12.95
CA THR A 81 3.11 -12.86 13.45
C THR A 81 2.15 -12.34 12.40
N LYS A 82 2.46 -11.20 11.75
CA LYS A 82 1.65 -10.63 10.67
C LYS A 82 1.63 -11.53 9.43
N GLY A 83 2.73 -12.23 9.12
CA GLY A 83 2.80 -13.20 8.03
C GLY A 83 1.86 -14.38 8.25
N ILE A 84 1.83 -14.93 9.48
CA ILE A 84 0.91 -16.02 9.85
C ILE A 84 -0.55 -15.54 9.79
N GLU A 85 -0.84 -14.34 10.32
CA GLU A 85 -2.17 -13.73 10.28
C GLU A 85 -2.66 -13.56 8.82
N SER A 86 -1.79 -13.05 7.94
CA SER A 86 -2.09 -12.91 6.51
C SER A 86 -2.41 -14.25 5.82
N ILE A 87 -1.68 -15.31 6.17
CA ILE A 87 -1.93 -16.67 5.66
C ILE A 87 -3.29 -17.16 6.15
N TYR A 88 -3.57 -17.02 7.45
CA TYR A 88 -4.84 -17.43 8.05
C TYR A 88 -6.04 -16.71 7.40
N ASP A 89 -5.95 -15.40 7.23
CA ASP A 89 -6.98 -14.59 6.57
C ASP A 89 -7.17 -14.98 5.10
N SER A 90 -6.09 -15.29 4.40
CA SER A 90 -6.15 -15.77 3.02
C SER A 90 -6.90 -17.11 2.92
N PHE A 91 -6.65 -18.04 3.84
CA PHE A 91 -7.39 -19.30 3.93
C PHE A 91 -8.87 -19.09 4.28
N ARG A 92 -9.18 -18.18 5.21
CA ARG A 92 -10.55 -17.82 5.57
C ARG A 92 -11.32 -17.28 4.35
N LYS A 93 -10.72 -16.36 3.59
CA LYS A 93 -11.30 -15.79 2.38
C LYS A 93 -11.47 -16.83 1.27
N ALA A 94 -10.50 -17.71 1.06
CA ALA A 94 -10.64 -18.77 0.05
C ALA A 94 -11.72 -19.80 0.38
N ARG A 95 -11.97 -20.08 1.67
CA ARG A 95 -13.11 -20.90 2.10
C ARG A 95 -14.46 -20.23 1.77
N GLN A 96 -14.55 -18.91 1.93
CA GLN A 96 -15.77 -18.14 1.63
C GLN A 96 -16.00 -17.95 0.12
N GLU A 97 -14.94 -17.74 -0.66
CA GLU A 97 -15.02 -17.38 -2.09
C GLU A 97 -14.67 -18.56 -3.03
N LYS A 98 -14.53 -19.78 -2.50
CA LYS A 98 -14.08 -20.99 -3.24
C LYS A 98 -12.84 -20.77 -4.11
N LYS A 99 -11.91 -19.90 -3.67
CA LYS A 99 -10.66 -19.65 -4.41
C LYS A 99 -9.77 -20.90 -4.41
N PRO A 100 -8.99 -21.14 -5.48
CA PRO A 100 -8.11 -22.29 -5.55
C PRO A 100 -7.00 -22.19 -4.49
N VAL A 101 -6.94 -23.19 -3.61
CA VAL A 101 -6.01 -23.26 -2.47
C VAL A 101 -4.54 -23.18 -2.90
N TRP A 102 -4.21 -23.64 -4.12
CA TRP A 102 -2.84 -23.59 -4.64
C TRP A 102 -2.28 -22.16 -4.77
N LYS A 103 -3.11 -21.15 -5.02
CA LYS A 103 -2.65 -19.74 -5.04
C LYS A 103 -2.21 -19.25 -3.65
N ILE A 104 -2.83 -19.77 -2.57
CA ILE A 104 -2.43 -19.45 -1.20
C ILE A 104 -1.13 -20.15 -0.84
N ILE A 105 -1.01 -21.44 -1.21
CA ILE A 105 0.21 -22.22 -1.00
C ILE A 105 1.39 -21.55 -1.72
N LEU A 106 1.19 -21.11 -2.96
CA LEU A 106 2.20 -20.38 -3.74
C LEU A 106 2.61 -19.06 -3.06
N GLY A 107 1.64 -18.30 -2.52
CA GLY A 107 1.92 -17.09 -1.75
C GLY A 107 2.72 -17.37 -0.47
N GLY A 108 2.37 -18.44 0.26
CA GLY A 108 3.11 -18.90 1.44
C GLY A 108 4.55 -19.30 1.13
N PHE A 109 4.77 -20.02 0.01
CA PHE A 109 6.12 -20.30 -0.48
C PHE A 109 6.89 -19.01 -0.81
N GLY A 110 6.23 -18.01 -1.40
CA GLY A 110 6.85 -16.70 -1.65
C GLY A 110 7.40 -16.06 -0.37
N ILE A 111 6.60 -16.04 0.70
CA ILE A 111 7.02 -15.50 2.01
C ILE A 111 8.20 -16.31 2.58
N LEU A 112 8.14 -17.64 2.51
CA LEU A 112 9.22 -18.51 2.96
C LEU A 112 10.52 -18.28 2.20
N PHE A 113 10.45 -18.11 0.87
CA PHE A 113 11.61 -17.80 0.03
C PHE A 113 12.23 -16.45 0.36
N VAL A 114 11.41 -15.44 0.67
CA VAL A 114 11.92 -14.13 1.14
C VAL A 114 12.65 -14.30 2.47
N TYR A 115 12.11 -15.09 3.40
CA TYR A 115 12.74 -15.33 4.70
C TYR A 115 14.06 -16.10 4.56
N LEU A 116 14.08 -17.17 3.75
CA LEU A 116 15.29 -17.93 3.43
C LEU A 116 16.35 -17.06 2.74
N GLY A 117 15.93 -16.21 1.81
CA GLY A 117 16.81 -15.25 1.15
C GLY A 117 17.40 -14.25 2.14
N PHE A 118 16.58 -13.68 3.02
CA PHE A 118 17.06 -12.77 4.06
C PHE A 118 18.09 -13.43 4.98
N PHE A 119 17.85 -14.67 5.42
CA PHE A 119 18.79 -15.41 6.26
C PHE A 119 20.09 -15.78 5.53
N TYR A 120 19.99 -16.17 4.25
CA TYR A 120 21.15 -16.53 3.44
C TYR A 120 22.05 -15.32 3.10
N PHE A 121 21.44 -14.19 2.74
CA PHE A 121 22.17 -12.97 2.35
C PHE A 121 22.55 -12.09 3.55
N GLY A 122 21.99 -12.32 4.73
CA GLY A 122 22.34 -11.58 5.96
C GLY A 122 22.22 -10.07 5.77
N ILE A 123 23.26 -9.30 6.14
CA ILE A 123 23.27 -7.83 6.02
C ILE A 123 23.11 -7.34 4.56
N TYR A 124 23.49 -8.15 3.56
CA TYR A 124 23.37 -7.77 2.15
C TYR A 124 21.91 -7.72 1.67
N SER A 125 20.99 -8.36 2.40
CA SER A 125 19.55 -8.29 2.11
C SER A 125 19.01 -6.85 2.14
N ILE A 126 19.58 -5.96 2.96
CA ILE A 126 19.19 -4.55 3.02
C ILE A 126 19.42 -3.86 1.67
N PHE A 127 20.57 -4.12 1.03
CA PHE A 127 20.87 -3.55 -0.29
C PHE A 127 19.95 -4.12 -1.38
N ILE A 128 19.61 -5.40 -1.29
CA ILE A 128 18.66 -6.04 -2.22
C ILE A 128 17.27 -5.42 -2.07
N ILE A 129 16.79 -5.22 -0.83
CA ILE A 129 15.49 -4.60 -0.56
C ILE A 129 15.48 -3.16 -1.09
N LEU A 130 16.53 -2.37 -0.82
CA LEU A 130 16.65 -1.00 -1.31
C LEU A 130 16.63 -0.97 -2.86
N PHE A 131 17.36 -1.88 -3.50
CA PHE A 131 17.40 -2.00 -4.95
C PHE A 131 16.03 -2.36 -5.53
N ILE A 132 15.29 -3.29 -4.92
CA ILE A 132 13.93 -3.65 -5.35
C ILE A 132 12.97 -2.47 -5.21
N ILE A 133 13.05 -1.70 -4.13
CA ILE A 133 12.23 -0.50 -3.93
C ILE A 133 12.51 0.52 -5.05
N ILE A 134 13.78 0.85 -5.27
CA ILE A 134 14.20 1.79 -6.32
C ILE A 134 13.74 1.31 -7.70
N LEU A 135 13.97 0.03 -8.02
CA LEU A 135 13.58 -0.55 -9.30
C LEU A 135 12.06 -0.52 -9.49
N SER A 136 11.29 -0.84 -8.46
CA SER A 136 9.83 -0.80 -8.48
C SER A 136 9.27 0.61 -8.66
N SER A 137 9.96 1.64 -8.14
CA SER A 137 9.59 3.04 -8.36
C SER A 137 9.91 3.54 -9.77
N ILE A 138 10.89 2.95 -10.45
CA ILE A 138 11.29 3.32 -11.82
C ILE A 138 10.49 2.54 -12.88
N LEU A 139 10.04 1.33 -12.54
CA LEU A 139 9.28 0.49 -13.47
C LEU A 139 8.00 1.20 -13.95
N PRO A 140 7.72 1.20 -15.26
CA PRO A 140 6.58 1.92 -15.82
C PRO A 140 5.26 1.31 -15.34
N SER A 141 4.46 2.10 -14.61
CA SER A 141 3.07 1.78 -14.30
C SER A 141 2.14 2.21 -15.44
N ASN A 142 0.92 1.66 -15.51
CA ASN A 142 -0.05 2.09 -16.51
C ASN A 142 -0.41 3.58 -16.38
N LYS A 143 -0.43 4.10 -15.14
CA LYS A 143 -0.59 5.53 -14.88
C LYS A 143 0.55 6.36 -15.48
N ASN A 144 1.79 5.90 -15.33
CA ASN A 144 2.96 6.57 -15.94
C ASN A 144 2.89 6.52 -17.47
N ARG A 145 2.48 5.38 -18.04
CA ARG A 145 2.29 5.24 -19.49
C ARG A 145 1.18 6.15 -20.03
N PHE A 146 0.07 6.28 -19.30
CA PHE A 146 -1.00 7.20 -19.66
C PHE A 146 -0.51 8.64 -19.70
N PHE A 147 0.14 9.14 -18.63
CA PHE A 147 0.66 10.50 -18.62
C PHE A 147 1.76 10.71 -19.67
N PHE A 148 2.57 9.68 -19.95
CA PHE A 148 3.52 9.71 -21.05
C PHE A 148 2.81 9.89 -22.39
N TYR A 149 1.76 9.12 -22.68
CA TYR A 149 1.00 9.24 -23.92
C TYR A 149 0.26 10.57 -24.02
N GLN A 150 -0.42 11.00 -22.95
CA GLN A 150 -1.13 12.28 -22.89
C GLN A 150 -0.21 13.49 -23.16
N ARG A 151 1.07 13.42 -22.75
CA ARG A 151 2.05 14.48 -23.02
C ARG A 151 2.57 14.49 -24.46
N ASN A 152 2.61 13.33 -25.11
CA ASN A 152 3.28 13.17 -26.41
C ASN A 152 2.30 13.04 -27.59
N LEU A 153 1.05 12.63 -27.35
CA LEU A 153 0.04 12.49 -28.38
C LEU A 153 -0.78 13.77 -28.48
N PRO A 154 -0.87 14.41 -29.66
CA PRO A 154 -1.83 15.49 -29.84
C PRO A 154 -3.25 14.93 -29.87
N THR A 155 -4.18 15.61 -29.20
CA THR A 155 -5.61 15.27 -29.29
C THR A 155 -6.09 15.45 -30.73
N SER A 156 -6.59 14.38 -31.33
CA SER A 156 -7.06 14.34 -32.71
C SER A 156 -8.57 14.53 -32.79
N LYS A 157 -9.04 15.20 -33.87
CA LYS A 157 -10.45 15.21 -34.25
C LYS A 157 -10.85 13.83 -34.77
N ILE A 158 -12.04 13.36 -34.42
CA ILE A 158 -12.53 12.02 -34.79
C ILE A 158 -12.47 11.77 -36.30
N LYS A 159 -12.91 12.74 -37.11
CA LYS A 159 -12.93 12.62 -38.58
C LYS A 159 -11.54 12.45 -39.21
N SER A 160 -10.49 12.88 -38.53
CA SER A 160 -9.10 12.85 -39.02
C SER A 160 -8.18 12.02 -38.11
N VAL A 161 -8.74 11.13 -37.29
CA VAL A 161 -7.93 10.28 -36.41
C VAL A 161 -7.08 9.34 -37.26
N ALA A 162 -5.78 9.29 -37.00
CA ALA A 162 -4.86 8.39 -37.69
C ALA A 162 -5.02 6.95 -37.18
N ILE A 163 -4.79 5.97 -38.05
CA ILE A 163 -4.73 4.56 -37.64
C ILE A 163 -3.53 4.37 -36.71
N GLY A 164 -3.78 3.75 -35.54
CA GLY A 164 -2.74 3.46 -34.54
C GLY A 164 -3.09 4.01 -33.17
N LEU A 165 -2.07 4.50 -32.45
CA LEU A 165 -2.25 5.11 -31.13
C LEU A 165 -2.55 6.62 -31.30
N ALA A 166 -3.74 7.03 -30.89
CA ALA A 166 -4.17 8.41 -30.92
C ALA A 166 -4.94 8.78 -29.65
N GLU A 167 -4.83 10.04 -29.24
CA GLU A 167 -5.71 10.60 -28.22
C GLU A 167 -6.94 11.21 -28.91
N ILE A 168 -8.13 10.82 -28.45
CA ILE A 168 -9.41 11.39 -28.90
C ILE A 168 -10.21 11.85 -27.68
N CYS A 169 -10.98 12.92 -27.83
CA CYS A 169 -11.79 13.49 -26.77
C CYS A 169 -13.18 13.85 -27.31
N GLY A 170 -14.23 13.51 -26.58
CA GLY A 170 -15.61 13.74 -27.01
C GLY A 170 -16.62 13.35 -25.95
N LYS A 171 -17.90 13.44 -26.30
CA LYS A 171 -19.01 13.00 -25.46
C LYS A 171 -19.29 11.53 -25.75
N ALA A 172 -19.30 10.71 -24.70
CA ALA A 172 -19.64 9.30 -24.82
C ALA A 172 -21.17 9.13 -24.87
N LYS A 173 -21.65 8.23 -25.73
CA LYS A 173 -23.07 7.93 -25.94
C LYS A 173 -23.27 6.43 -26.11
N ALA A 174 -24.19 5.87 -25.34
CA ALA A 174 -24.49 4.46 -25.39
C ALA A 174 -25.10 4.09 -26.74
N ILE A 175 -24.59 3.02 -27.38
CA ILE A 175 -25.30 2.33 -28.47
C ILE A 175 -26.41 1.50 -27.83
N GLU A 176 -26.02 0.61 -26.92
CA GLU A 176 -26.93 -0.13 -26.04
C GLU A 176 -26.62 0.21 -24.58
N PRO A 177 -27.59 0.73 -23.82
CA PRO A 177 -27.36 1.15 -22.45
C PRO A 177 -27.07 -0.06 -21.55
N VAL A 178 -26.13 0.11 -20.64
CA VAL A 178 -25.83 -0.86 -19.59
C VAL A 178 -26.57 -0.48 -18.33
N PHE A 179 -27.05 -1.47 -17.58
CA PHE A 179 -27.67 -1.30 -16.29
C PHE A 179 -26.76 -1.86 -15.20
N SER A 180 -26.57 -1.08 -14.14
CA SER A 180 -25.95 -1.61 -12.93
C SER A 180 -26.96 -2.49 -12.19
N SER A 181 -26.49 -3.50 -11.45
CA SER A 181 -27.36 -4.35 -10.63
C SER A 181 -28.09 -3.58 -9.51
N TYR A 182 -27.77 -2.30 -9.31
CA TYR A 182 -28.20 -1.47 -8.18
C TYR A 182 -28.99 -0.22 -8.61
N SER A 183 -29.13 0.03 -9.90
CA SER A 183 -29.81 1.21 -10.44
C SER A 183 -30.41 0.90 -11.81
N THR A 184 -31.64 1.36 -12.02
CA THR A 184 -32.35 1.29 -13.32
C THR A 184 -31.95 2.42 -14.27
N THR A 185 -31.01 3.27 -13.88
CA THR A 185 -30.48 4.34 -14.73
C THR A 185 -29.74 3.74 -15.92
N LYS A 186 -29.92 4.35 -17.09
CA LYS A 186 -29.21 3.99 -18.32
C LYS A 186 -27.80 4.57 -18.27
N TYR A 187 -26.79 3.73 -18.41
CA TYR A 187 -25.38 4.13 -18.42
C TYR A 187 -24.71 3.78 -19.75
N VAL A 188 -23.71 4.55 -20.15
CA VAL A 188 -22.81 4.16 -21.25
C VAL A 188 -21.88 3.00 -20.82
N GLY A 189 -21.56 2.97 -19.53
CA GLY A 189 -20.84 1.91 -18.85
C GLY A 189 -20.81 2.19 -17.34
N TYR A 190 -20.30 1.29 -16.53
CA TYR A 190 -20.13 1.57 -15.11
C TYR A 190 -19.00 0.78 -14.49
N ILE A 191 -18.39 1.39 -13.49
CA ILE A 191 -17.66 0.71 -12.44
C ILE A 191 -18.45 0.94 -11.17
N TYR A 192 -18.84 -0.15 -10.54
CA TYR A 192 -19.45 -0.16 -9.23
C TYR A 192 -18.46 -0.76 -8.24
N THR A 193 -18.07 0.01 -7.23
CA THR A 193 -17.27 -0.47 -6.11
C THR A 193 -18.07 -0.41 -4.83
N VAL A 194 -17.81 -1.35 -3.93
CA VAL A 194 -18.24 -1.29 -2.54
C VAL A 194 -17.00 -1.34 -1.69
N ASP A 195 -16.83 -0.31 -0.88
CA ASP A 195 -15.75 -0.22 0.08
C ASP A 195 -16.32 -0.34 1.50
N GLU A 196 -15.66 -1.15 2.32
CA GLU A 196 -15.91 -1.21 3.75
C GLU A 196 -15.20 -0.02 4.43
N ILE A 197 -15.94 0.68 5.28
CA ILE A 197 -15.45 1.81 6.06
C ILE A 197 -14.97 1.28 7.40
N THR A 198 -13.67 1.45 7.66
CA THR A 198 -13.10 1.24 9.00
C THR A 198 -12.82 2.60 9.61
N GLU A 199 -13.53 2.92 10.69
CA GLU A 199 -13.24 4.11 11.48
C GLU A 199 -12.20 3.77 12.54
N SER A 200 -11.03 4.38 12.45
CA SER A 200 -10.05 4.37 13.52
C SER A 200 -10.12 5.71 14.23
N ARG A 201 -10.34 5.68 15.54
CA ARG A 201 -10.18 6.87 16.36
C ARG A 201 -8.74 6.92 16.82
N ASP A 202 -8.04 7.94 16.32
CA ASP A 202 -6.72 8.24 16.78
C ASP A 202 -6.78 8.72 18.21
N ASP A 203 -5.61 8.60 18.77
CA ASP A 203 -5.32 8.76 20.16
C ASP A 203 -5.50 10.23 20.61
N ASP A 204 -5.47 11.18 19.68
CA ASP A 204 -5.79 12.60 19.86
C ASP A 204 -7.30 12.92 19.67
N GLY A 205 -8.13 11.87 19.59
CA GLY A 205 -9.57 11.99 19.41
C GLY A 205 -10.02 12.22 17.96
N LYS A 206 -9.08 12.30 17.00
CA LYS A 206 -9.33 12.48 15.57
C LYS A 206 -9.82 11.16 14.95
N THR A 207 -10.97 11.19 14.29
CA THR A 207 -11.49 10.01 13.58
C THR A 207 -10.97 10.00 12.15
N SER A 208 -10.32 8.90 11.77
CA SER A 208 -9.84 8.63 10.43
C SER A 208 -10.69 7.53 9.81
N LYS A 209 -11.17 7.74 8.58
CA LYS A 209 -11.89 6.74 7.79
C LYS A 209 -10.92 6.06 6.83
N SER A 210 -10.77 4.75 6.94
CA SER A 210 -10.11 3.90 5.96
C SER A 210 -11.16 3.21 5.09
N TYR A 211 -10.88 3.10 3.80
CA TYR A 211 -11.76 2.45 2.83
C TYR A 211 -11.06 1.22 2.27
N ARG A 212 -11.71 0.06 2.32
CA ARG A 212 -11.21 -1.18 1.75
C ARG A 212 -12.20 -1.74 0.74
N GLU A 213 -11.79 -1.81 -0.53
CA GLU A 213 -12.63 -2.40 -1.59
C GLU A 213 -12.92 -3.88 -1.27
N ILE A 214 -14.21 -4.20 -1.12
CA ILE A 214 -14.72 -5.55 -0.87
C ILE A 214 -15.43 -6.12 -2.10
N LYS A 215 -15.91 -5.27 -3.01
CA LYS A 215 -16.56 -5.70 -4.24
C LYS A 215 -16.28 -4.71 -5.36
N ARG A 216 -16.01 -5.25 -6.55
CA ARG A 216 -15.90 -4.48 -7.79
C ARG A 216 -16.67 -5.18 -8.91
N GLN A 217 -17.51 -4.42 -9.60
CA GLN A 217 -18.27 -4.86 -10.76
C GLN A 217 -18.09 -3.85 -11.88
N ILE A 218 -17.90 -4.37 -13.10
CA ILE A 218 -17.63 -3.58 -14.29
C ILE A 218 -18.63 -4.02 -15.35
N GLY A 219 -19.30 -3.07 -15.98
CA GLY A 219 -20.23 -3.34 -17.08
C GLY A 219 -20.01 -2.33 -18.20
N PHE A 220 -19.66 -2.82 -19.39
CA PHE A 220 -19.43 -1.99 -20.57
C PHE A 220 -19.98 -2.70 -21.80
N ASN A 221 -20.62 -1.91 -22.66
CA ASN A 221 -20.93 -2.25 -24.03
C ASN A 221 -20.09 -1.36 -24.96
N ASN A 222 -20.11 -1.63 -26.25
CA ASN A 222 -19.62 -0.69 -27.24
C ASN A 222 -20.40 0.63 -27.12
N PHE A 223 -19.72 1.75 -27.31
CA PHE A 223 -20.32 3.07 -27.25
C PHE A 223 -19.76 3.98 -28.31
N LEU A 224 -20.51 5.03 -28.65
CA LEU A 224 -20.06 6.07 -29.57
C LEU A 224 -19.36 7.16 -28.77
N LEU A 225 -18.23 7.63 -29.29
CA LEU A 225 -17.63 8.90 -28.88
C LEU A 225 -17.94 9.93 -29.96
N GLU A 226 -18.52 11.07 -29.59
CA GLU A 226 -18.93 12.14 -30.49
C GLU A 226 -18.16 13.43 -30.17
N ASP A 227 -17.51 14.03 -31.18
CA ASP A 227 -16.93 15.37 -31.12
C ASP A 227 -17.63 16.29 -32.14
N ASP A 228 -17.08 17.48 -32.38
CA ASP A 228 -17.60 18.42 -33.39
C ASP A 228 -17.34 17.99 -34.84
N SER A 229 -16.49 16.99 -35.08
CA SER A 229 -16.06 16.54 -36.40
C SER A 229 -16.75 15.25 -36.86
N GLY A 230 -17.23 14.42 -35.93
CA GLY A 230 -17.91 13.17 -36.24
C GLY A 230 -18.12 12.27 -35.02
N SER A 231 -18.39 11.00 -35.29
CA SER A 231 -18.56 9.96 -34.27
C SER A 231 -17.71 8.74 -34.60
N ILE A 232 -17.22 8.05 -33.56
CA ILE A 232 -16.48 6.80 -33.69
C ILE A 232 -16.99 5.79 -32.66
N GLU A 233 -17.08 4.52 -33.06
CA GLU A 233 -17.39 3.43 -32.14
C GLU A 233 -16.13 3.04 -31.34
N VAL A 234 -16.30 2.99 -30.03
CA VAL A 234 -15.28 2.55 -29.08
C VAL A 234 -15.64 1.15 -28.61
N VAL A 235 -14.74 0.21 -28.89
CA VAL A 235 -14.76 -1.14 -28.31
C VAL A 235 -13.88 -1.12 -27.06
N PRO A 236 -14.44 -1.21 -25.85
CA PRO A 236 -13.70 -1.02 -24.60
C PRO A 236 -12.88 -2.27 -24.19
N ASP A 237 -12.03 -2.78 -25.09
CA ASP A 237 -11.09 -3.85 -24.75
C ASP A 237 -9.94 -3.30 -23.88
N LYS A 238 -9.72 -3.91 -22.72
CA LYS A 238 -8.70 -3.50 -21.72
C LYS A 238 -8.76 -2.02 -21.34
N ILE A 239 -9.95 -1.44 -21.31
CA ILE A 239 -10.14 -0.06 -20.87
C ILE A 239 -9.62 0.13 -19.43
N GLU A 240 -8.94 1.25 -19.19
CA GLU A 240 -8.44 1.65 -17.88
C GLU A 240 -8.91 3.05 -17.54
N TRP A 241 -9.19 3.29 -16.26
CA TRP A 241 -9.72 4.55 -15.76
C TRP A 241 -8.67 5.22 -14.92
N ILE A 242 -8.35 6.46 -15.28
CA ILE A 242 -7.30 7.23 -14.63
C ILE A 242 -7.90 8.56 -14.22
N SER A 243 -7.91 8.81 -12.90
CA SER A 243 -8.33 10.08 -12.29
C SER A 243 -9.80 10.48 -12.51
N PHE A 244 -10.75 9.54 -12.31
CA PHE A 244 -12.19 9.81 -12.36
C PHE A 244 -12.80 9.99 -10.96
N TRP A 245 -13.78 10.88 -10.87
CA TRP A 245 -14.60 11.07 -9.67
C TRP A 245 -15.85 10.17 -9.72
N PRO A 246 -16.36 9.71 -8.56
CA PRO A 246 -17.63 8.99 -8.54
C PRO A 246 -18.77 9.90 -9.00
N ALA A 247 -19.56 9.44 -9.97
CA ALA A 247 -20.79 10.08 -10.40
C ALA A 247 -21.91 9.94 -9.36
N THR A 248 -21.87 8.88 -8.56
CA THR A 248 -22.79 8.66 -7.44
C THR A 248 -22.06 7.96 -6.32
N GLU A 249 -22.27 8.42 -5.10
CA GLU A 249 -21.71 7.85 -3.87
C GLU A 249 -22.83 7.70 -2.85
N ILE A 250 -22.95 6.51 -2.26
CA ILE A 250 -23.99 6.18 -1.29
C ILE A 250 -23.30 5.54 -0.09
N GLU A 251 -23.35 6.21 1.07
CA GLU A 251 -22.88 5.67 2.33
C GLU A 251 -24.04 4.99 3.07
N ALA A 252 -23.88 3.71 3.39
CA ALA A 252 -24.87 2.90 4.09
C ALA A 252 -24.18 2.14 5.24
N GLY A 253 -24.20 2.75 6.43
CA GLY A 253 -23.57 2.19 7.63
C GLY A 253 -22.05 2.01 7.43
N PRO A 254 -21.48 0.80 7.64
CA PRO A 254 -20.04 0.55 7.52
C PRO A 254 -19.58 0.37 6.07
N THR A 255 -20.38 0.78 5.08
CA THR A 255 -20.05 0.61 3.66
C THR A 255 -20.32 1.87 2.86
N VAL A 256 -19.49 2.11 1.85
CA VAL A 256 -19.74 3.12 0.82
C VAL A 256 -19.76 2.45 -0.54
N SER A 257 -20.79 2.75 -1.32
CA SER A 257 -20.96 2.30 -2.69
C SER A 257 -20.67 3.45 -3.63
N ARG A 258 -19.84 3.23 -4.66
CA ARG A 258 -19.46 4.26 -5.64
C ARG A 258 -19.74 3.77 -7.06
N ILE A 259 -20.31 4.66 -7.87
CA ILE A 259 -20.50 4.48 -9.31
C ILE A 259 -19.72 5.57 -10.03
N TYR A 260 -18.78 5.20 -10.90
CA TYR A 260 -17.84 6.15 -11.51
C TYR A 260 -18.20 6.66 -12.90
N PHE A 261 -19.04 5.95 -13.64
CA PHE A 261 -19.28 6.26 -15.05
C PHE A 261 -20.76 6.48 -15.30
N ARG A 262 -21.06 7.42 -16.21
CA ARG A 262 -22.40 7.84 -16.57
C ARG A 262 -22.57 7.81 -18.08
#